data_AF-A0A9W4E9Y6-F1
#
_entry.id   AF-A0A9W4E9Y6-F1
#
_cell.length_a   1.000
_cell.length_b   1.000
_cell.length_c   1.000
_cell.angle_alpha   90.00
_cell.angle_beta   90.00
_cell.angle_gamma   90.00
#
_symmetry.space_group_name_H-M   'P 1'
#
loop_
_entity.id
_entity.type
_entity.pdbx_description
1 polymer ?
#
loop_
_entity_poly.entity_id
_entity_poly.type
_entity_poly.pdbx_seq_one_letter_code
_entity_poly.pdbx_strand_id
1 'polypeptide(L)'
;MATAGTAAAAVVAAPAAVVGVWPRTAASVGRARLSVREAVAAWGMSALADDAALVVGELVTNAVQHSRAVGGEIETRCIPLPRSAGVRIEVHDGDPYRMPALRAPLPDDTGGRGLQLVDAVTRHMWGVRTREGAPGKLIWAHLGALVSDRADYCTADDRLGLNLATRVLALGGGAAPDLVAHKVLCFLEFGHPGGHFGLVYDHLEGAAAGAVWMRWGDGTPASVAVLADCPAHGPDDTGACSLFSGHVGRHSWEWDF
;
A
#
# COMPACT_ATOMS: atom_id res chain seq x y z
N MET A 1 20.40 23.26 -31.78
CA MET A 1 20.00 23.29 -30.36
C MET A 1 18.84 22.31 -30.21
N ALA A 2 19.15 21.04 -29.96
CA ALA A 2 18.17 19.96 -29.91
C ALA A 2 17.92 19.61 -28.44
N THR A 3 16.69 19.82 -27.97
CA THR A 3 16.21 19.43 -26.66
C THR A 3 16.08 17.91 -26.60
N ALA A 4 16.91 17.28 -25.77
CA ALA A 4 16.80 15.87 -25.45
C ALA A 4 15.53 15.64 -24.61
N GLY A 5 14.50 15.05 -25.22
CA GLY A 5 13.36 14.53 -24.49
C GLY A 5 13.74 13.23 -23.78
N THR A 6 13.76 13.25 -22.45
CA THR A 6 13.93 12.04 -21.63
C THR A 6 12.67 11.20 -21.76
N ALA A 7 12.71 10.15 -22.58
CA ALA A 7 11.63 9.18 -22.67
C ALA A 7 11.53 8.44 -21.32
N ALA A 8 10.49 8.72 -20.55
CA ALA A 8 10.12 7.90 -19.40
C ALA A 8 9.82 6.49 -19.92
N ALA A 9 10.67 5.52 -19.59
CA ALA A 9 10.44 4.13 -19.93
C ALA A 9 9.11 3.70 -19.30
N ALA A 10 8.12 3.38 -20.13
CA ALA A 10 6.86 2.82 -19.67
C ALA A 10 7.15 1.48 -18.99
N VAL A 11 6.96 1.43 -17.67
CA VAL A 11 6.92 0.16 -16.94
C VAL A 11 5.70 -0.57 -17.45
N VAL A 12 5.91 -1.55 -18.33
CA VAL A 12 4.85 -2.47 -18.75
C VAL A 12 4.32 -3.14 -17.49
N ALA A 13 3.02 -2.99 -17.21
CA ALA A 13 2.37 -3.57 -16.04
C ALA A 13 2.57 -5.09 -16.04
N ALA A 14 3.55 -5.59 -15.28
CA ALA A 14 3.66 -7.01 -15.01
C ALA A 14 2.59 -7.38 -13.97
N PRO A 15 1.88 -8.51 -14.13
CA PRO A 15 0.88 -8.92 -13.16
C PRO A 15 1.53 -9.18 -11.80
N ALA A 16 0.73 -9.07 -10.73
CA ALA A 16 1.11 -9.47 -9.39
C ALA A 16 1.80 -10.84 -9.41
N ALA A 17 3.06 -10.91 -9.00
CA ALA A 17 3.83 -12.13 -9.00
C ALA A 17 3.91 -12.67 -7.57
N VAL A 18 3.43 -13.90 -7.36
CA VAL A 18 3.82 -14.68 -6.18
C VAL A 18 5.31 -14.96 -6.32
N VAL A 19 6.10 -14.37 -5.44
CA VAL A 19 7.56 -14.48 -5.46
C VAL A 19 8.04 -15.71 -4.69
N GLY A 20 7.23 -16.20 -3.75
CA GLY A 20 7.47 -17.48 -3.11
C GLY A 20 6.51 -17.80 -1.99
N VAL A 21 6.51 -19.07 -1.62
CA VAL A 21 5.79 -19.64 -0.49
C VAL A 21 6.82 -20.35 0.38
N TRP A 22 6.85 -19.99 1.65
CA TRP A 22 7.96 -20.31 2.53
C TRP A 22 7.49 -21.02 3.80
N PRO A 23 8.13 -22.11 4.22
CA PRO A 23 7.93 -22.66 5.54
C PRO A 23 8.27 -21.61 6.62
N ARG A 24 7.56 -21.59 7.74
CA ARG A 24 7.79 -20.67 8.87
C ARG A 24 9.09 -20.98 9.63
N THR A 25 10.24 -20.71 9.01
CA THR A 25 11.59 -21.00 9.55
C THR A 25 12.51 -19.79 9.35
N ALA A 26 13.51 -19.63 10.21
CA ALA A 26 14.48 -18.54 10.09
C ALA A 26 15.24 -18.56 8.75
N ALA A 27 15.54 -19.75 8.22
CA ALA A 27 16.19 -19.90 6.91
C ALA A 27 15.33 -19.37 5.74
N SER A 28 14.01 -19.29 5.90
CA SER A 28 13.12 -18.71 4.91
C SER A 28 13.28 -17.21 4.74
N VAL A 29 13.75 -16.49 5.76
CA VAL A 29 13.96 -15.03 5.68
C VAL A 29 14.98 -14.71 4.59
N GLY A 30 16.14 -15.37 4.60
CA GLY A 30 17.20 -15.16 3.60
C GLY A 30 16.75 -15.50 2.18
N ARG A 31 15.95 -16.56 2.03
CA ARG A 31 15.39 -16.98 0.73
C ARG A 31 14.38 -15.96 0.21
N ALA A 32 13.46 -15.49 1.05
CA ALA A 32 12.50 -14.45 0.69
C ALA A 32 13.21 -13.14 0.27
N ARG A 33 14.24 -12.71 1.00
CA ARG A 33 15.06 -11.53 0.64
C ARG A 33 15.67 -11.68 -0.75
N LEU A 34 16.27 -12.83 -1.04
CA LEU A 34 16.91 -13.11 -2.32
C LEU A 34 15.89 -13.06 -3.47
N SER A 35 14.79 -13.80 -3.34
CA SER A 35 13.79 -13.91 -4.41
C SER A 35 13.09 -12.58 -4.69
N VAL A 36 12.76 -11.78 -3.66
CA VAL A 36 12.19 -10.44 -3.86
C VAL A 36 13.19 -9.50 -4.52
N ARG A 37 14.46 -9.50 -4.08
CA ARG A 37 15.51 -8.68 -4.70
C ARG A 37 15.66 -9.00 -6.19
N GLU A 38 15.70 -10.28 -6.53
CA GLU A 38 15.82 -10.74 -7.92
C GLU A 38 14.60 -10.38 -8.76
N ALA A 39 13.38 -10.55 -8.23
CA ALA A 39 12.16 -10.17 -8.91
C ALA A 39 12.09 -8.67 -9.22
N VAL A 40 12.37 -7.82 -8.21
CA VAL A 40 12.37 -6.36 -8.35
C VAL A 40 13.44 -5.89 -9.34
N ALA A 41 14.65 -6.47 -9.28
CA ALA A 41 15.71 -6.15 -10.23
C ALA A 41 15.35 -6.59 -11.67
N ALA A 42 14.71 -7.75 -11.84
CA ALA A 42 14.28 -8.26 -13.15
C ALA A 42 13.22 -7.36 -13.81
N TRP A 43 12.45 -6.59 -13.03
CA TRP A 43 11.52 -5.58 -13.54
C TRP A 43 12.18 -4.23 -13.86
N GLY A 44 13.51 -4.15 -13.83
CA GLY A 44 14.25 -2.92 -14.11
C GLY A 44 14.26 -1.92 -12.95
N MET A 45 13.79 -2.32 -11.76
CA MET A 45 13.72 -1.47 -10.56
C MET A 45 14.90 -1.73 -9.61
N SER A 46 16.10 -1.95 -10.13
CA SER A 46 17.29 -2.33 -9.34
C SER A 46 17.60 -1.36 -8.19
N ALA A 47 17.26 -0.07 -8.33
CA ALA A 47 17.42 0.92 -7.27
C ALA A 47 16.56 0.65 -6.02
N LEU A 48 15.46 -0.10 -6.16
CA LEU A 48 14.56 -0.47 -5.05
C LEU A 48 14.86 -1.86 -4.49
N ALA A 49 15.76 -2.62 -5.10
CA ALA A 49 15.92 -4.04 -4.80
C ALA A 49 16.43 -4.29 -3.37
N ASP A 50 17.34 -3.44 -2.88
CA ASP A 50 17.88 -3.55 -1.51
C ASP A 50 16.85 -3.13 -0.46
N ASP A 51 16.11 -2.05 -0.69
CA ASP A 51 15.00 -1.62 0.17
C ASP A 51 13.89 -2.68 0.20
N ALA A 52 13.59 -3.29 -0.95
CA ALA A 52 12.61 -4.37 -1.06
C ALA A 52 13.05 -5.61 -0.28
N ALA A 53 14.33 -5.98 -0.37
CA ALA A 53 14.91 -7.07 0.40
C ALA A 53 14.86 -6.76 1.91
N LEU A 54 15.12 -5.53 2.33
CA LEU A 54 15.01 -5.11 3.72
C LEU A 54 13.57 -5.26 4.21
N VAL A 55 12.60 -4.67 3.51
CA VAL A 55 11.19 -4.68 3.89
C VAL A 55 10.66 -6.10 4.00
N VAL A 56 10.83 -6.93 2.96
CA VAL A 56 10.37 -8.33 3.03
C VAL A 56 11.09 -9.09 4.14
N GLY A 57 12.36 -8.79 4.39
CA GLY A 57 13.16 -9.38 5.45
C GLY A 57 12.55 -9.16 6.83
N GLU A 58 12.21 -7.92 7.15
CA GLU A 58 11.60 -7.55 8.44
C GLU A 58 10.18 -8.14 8.57
N LEU A 59 9.38 -8.06 7.51
CA LEU A 59 8.01 -8.59 7.51
C LEU A 59 7.96 -10.12 7.65
N VAL A 60 8.79 -10.85 6.91
CA VAL A 60 8.90 -12.31 7.02
C VAL A 60 9.48 -12.70 8.38
N THR A 61 10.45 -11.94 8.92
CA THR A 61 10.96 -12.19 10.28
C THR A 61 9.85 -12.05 11.32
N ASN A 62 9.03 -11.00 11.21
CA ASN A 62 7.86 -10.83 12.08
C ASN A 62 6.91 -12.01 11.95
N ALA A 63 6.55 -12.42 10.73
CA ALA A 63 5.67 -13.57 10.51
C ALA A 63 6.26 -14.87 11.11
N VAL A 64 7.55 -15.14 10.93
CA VAL A 64 8.24 -16.30 11.51
C VAL A 64 8.17 -16.30 13.04
N GLN A 65 8.48 -15.16 13.66
CA GLN A 65 8.58 -15.03 15.12
C GLN A 65 7.23 -14.88 15.83
N HIS A 66 6.22 -14.38 15.15
CA HIS A 66 5.01 -13.88 15.81
C HIS A 66 3.73 -14.58 15.37
N SER A 67 3.68 -15.19 14.18
CA SER A 67 2.52 -15.96 13.74
C SER A 67 2.35 -17.22 14.59
N ARG A 68 1.14 -17.43 15.11
CA ARG A 68 0.76 -18.62 15.90
C ARG A 68 0.05 -19.70 15.07
N ALA A 69 -0.06 -19.50 13.75
CA ALA A 69 -0.66 -20.51 12.87
C ALA A 69 0.15 -21.81 12.90
N VAL A 70 -0.53 -22.93 13.18
CA VAL A 70 0.09 -24.27 13.20
C VAL A 70 0.32 -24.72 11.76
N GLY A 71 1.55 -25.10 11.44
CA GLY A 71 1.91 -25.58 10.09
C GLY A 71 1.80 -24.53 8.98
N GLY A 72 1.63 -23.24 9.33
CA GLY A 72 1.40 -22.19 8.34
C GLY A 72 2.61 -21.86 7.47
N GLU A 73 2.36 -21.65 6.20
CA GLU A 73 3.31 -21.07 5.24
C GLU A 73 3.23 -19.54 5.27
N ILE A 74 4.32 -18.90 4.85
CA ILE A 74 4.40 -17.46 4.61
C ILE A 74 4.48 -17.26 3.11
N GLU A 75 3.57 -16.51 2.54
CA GLU A 75 3.58 -16.19 1.12
C GLU A 75 4.05 -14.75 0.91
N THR A 76 4.95 -14.55 -0.05
CA THR A 76 5.44 -13.22 -0.44
C THR A 76 5.02 -12.91 -1.87
N ARG A 77 4.40 -11.76 -2.09
CA ARG A 77 4.06 -11.26 -3.43
C ARG A 77 4.77 -9.93 -3.70
N CYS A 78 5.08 -9.69 -4.96
CA CYS A 78 5.50 -8.40 -5.43
C CYS A 78 4.60 -7.97 -6.58
N ILE A 79 4.21 -6.71 -6.57
CA ILE A 79 3.27 -6.13 -7.51
C ILE A 79 3.96 -4.86 -8.03
N PRO A 80 4.48 -4.85 -9.27
CA PRO A 80 5.00 -3.62 -9.84
C PRO A 80 3.86 -2.63 -9.97
N LEU A 81 4.14 -1.39 -9.60
CA LEU A 81 3.14 -0.32 -9.62
C LEU A 81 3.24 0.37 -10.98
N PRO A 82 2.24 0.28 -11.88
CA PRO A 82 2.41 0.72 -13.26
C PRO A 82 2.57 2.24 -13.43
N ARG A 83 2.20 3.00 -12.40
CA ARG A 83 2.09 4.46 -12.44
C ARG A 83 2.96 5.18 -11.40
N SER A 84 3.70 4.42 -10.62
CA SER A 84 4.83 4.89 -9.83
C SER A 84 6.08 4.14 -10.29
N ALA A 85 7.27 4.72 -10.16
CA ALA A 85 8.50 3.96 -10.34
C ALA A 85 8.72 3.10 -9.09
N GLY A 86 7.82 2.14 -8.85
CA GLY A 86 7.63 1.53 -7.54
C GLY A 86 7.10 0.10 -7.57
N VAL A 87 7.16 -0.54 -6.41
CA VAL A 87 6.72 -1.91 -6.16
C VAL A 87 5.98 -1.99 -4.83
N ARG A 88 4.85 -2.70 -4.80
CA ARG A 88 4.19 -3.14 -3.57
C ARG A 88 4.68 -4.53 -3.20
N ILE A 89 5.10 -4.68 -1.96
CA ILE A 89 5.50 -5.93 -1.34
C ILE A 89 4.39 -6.37 -0.41
N GLU A 90 4.03 -7.64 -0.49
CA GLU A 90 3.03 -8.25 0.36
C GLU A 90 3.61 -9.48 1.07
N VAL A 91 3.32 -9.61 2.35
CA VAL A 91 3.64 -10.77 3.18
C VAL A 91 2.37 -11.28 3.85
N HIS A 92 2.00 -12.51 3.52
CA HIS A 92 0.81 -13.18 4.02
C HIS A 92 1.22 -14.25 5.04
N ASP A 93 0.49 -14.32 6.16
CA ASP A 93 0.62 -15.42 7.12
C ASP A 93 -0.74 -15.87 7.65
N GLY A 94 -0.82 -17.09 8.18
CA GLY A 94 -2.07 -17.72 8.59
C GLY A 94 -2.64 -17.28 9.94
N ASP A 95 -2.04 -16.32 10.66
CA ASP A 95 -2.53 -15.86 11.96
C ASP A 95 -3.40 -14.59 11.80
N PRO A 96 -4.73 -14.69 11.93
CA PRO A 96 -5.64 -13.57 11.75
C PRO A 96 -5.73 -12.64 12.96
N TYR A 97 -5.22 -13.05 14.13
CA TYR A 97 -5.48 -12.35 15.39
C TYR A 97 -4.31 -11.46 15.81
N ARG A 98 -3.08 -11.85 15.48
CA ARG A 98 -1.90 -11.10 15.91
C ARG A 98 -1.49 -10.05 14.90
N MET A 99 -2.07 -8.85 15.05
CA MET A 99 -1.73 -7.70 14.20
C MET A 99 -0.34 -7.14 14.52
N PRO A 100 0.43 -6.70 13.50
CA PRO A 100 1.68 -5.97 13.71
C PRO A 100 1.39 -4.63 14.38
N ALA A 101 2.22 -4.25 15.35
CA ALA A 101 2.13 -2.96 16.01
C ALA A 101 3.49 -2.28 16.04
N LEU A 102 3.54 -1.00 15.66
CA LEU A 102 4.73 -0.17 15.87
C LEU A 102 4.99 -0.10 17.38
N ARG A 103 6.15 -0.60 17.78
CA ARG A 103 6.63 -0.51 19.14
C ARG A 103 7.60 0.67 19.25
N ALA A 104 7.68 1.26 20.43
CA ALA A 104 8.76 2.18 20.81
C ALA A 104 9.76 1.41 21.70
N PRO A 105 10.65 0.58 21.10
CA PRO A 105 11.63 -0.16 21.87
C PRO A 105 12.57 0.80 22.60
N LEU A 106 12.96 0.44 23.82
CA LEU A 106 13.96 1.17 24.58
C LEU A 106 15.35 1.01 23.94
N PRO A 107 16.32 1.90 24.23
CA PRO A 107 17.67 1.82 23.67
C PRO A 107 18.34 0.46 23.85
N ASP A 108 18.09 -0.20 24.99
CA ASP A 108 18.67 -1.48 25.37
C ASP A 108 17.86 -2.70 24.86
N ASP A 109 16.70 -2.48 24.23
CA ASP A 109 15.92 -3.57 23.64
C ASP A 109 16.63 -4.13 22.42
N THR A 110 16.85 -5.44 22.44
CA THR A 110 17.53 -6.20 21.38
C THR A 110 16.64 -6.51 20.17
N GLY A 111 15.38 -6.06 20.17
CA GLY A 111 14.42 -6.31 19.10
C GLY A 111 13.31 -5.26 19.04
N GLY A 112 12.35 -5.45 18.13
CA GLY A 112 11.16 -4.58 18.02
C GLY A 112 11.32 -3.36 17.10
N ARG A 113 12.47 -3.22 16.42
CA ARG A 113 12.74 -2.12 15.47
C ARG A 113 12.34 -2.43 14.03
N GLY A 114 12.03 -3.69 13.71
CA GLY A 114 11.77 -4.11 12.34
C GLY A 114 10.65 -3.33 11.65
N LEU A 115 9.51 -3.14 12.32
CA LEU A 115 8.41 -2.34 11.76
C LEU A 115 8.75 -0.84 11.68
N GLN A 116 9.63 -0.31 12.54
CA GLN A 116 10.09 1.08 12.42
C GLN A 116 10.98 1.27 11.19
N LEU A 117 11.79 0.27 10.85
CA LEU A 117 12.56 0.27 9.61
C LEU A 117 11.64 0.20 8.39
N VAL A 118 10.66 -0.70 8.41
CA VAL A 118 9.62 -0.78 7.35
C VAL A 118 8.92 0.58 7.20
N ASP A 119 8.47 1.17 8.30
CA ASP A 119 7.79 2.47 8.32
C ASP A 119 8.65 3.59 7.73
N ALA A 120 9.92 3.68 8.13
CA ALA A 120 10.84 4.69 7.63
C ALA A 120 11.17 4.51 6.14
N VAL A 121 11.52 3.29 5.72
CA VAL A 121 11.93 2.99 4.33
C VAL A 121 10.75 3.17 3.36
N THR A 122 9.54 2.83 3.79
CA THR A 122 8.31 3.00 2.98
C THR A 122 7.71 4.40 3.08
N ARG A 123 8.33 5.32 3.82
CA ARG A 123 7.80 6.68 4.08
C ARG A 123 6.36 6.64 4.62
N HIS A 124 6.08 5.70 5.53
CA HIS A 124 4.78 5.42 6.13
C HIS A 124 3.73 4.78 5.20
N MET A 125 4.14 4.29 4.03
CA MET A 125 3.24 3.65 3.06
C MET A 125 3.21 2.13 3.23
N TRP A 126 2.69 1.69 4.36
CA TRP A 126 2.48 0.28 4.65
C TRP A 126 1.23 0.10 5.50
N GLY A 127 0.76 -1.14 5.63
CA GLY A 127 -0.39 -1.46 6.45
C GLY A 127 -0.63 -2.95 6.54
N VAL A 128 -1.72 -3.34 7.20
CA VAL A 128 -2.13 -4.72 7.38
C VAL A 128 -3.61 -4.90 7.10
N ARG A 129 -3.99 -6.08 6.64
CA ARG A 129 -5.36 -6.50 6.35
C ARG A 129 -5.57 -7.95 6.73
N THR A 130 -6.81 -8.35 6.98
CA THR A 130 -7.19 -9.77 7.03
C THR A 130 -7.18 -10.36 5.62
N ARG A 131 -6.86 -11.64 5.49
CA ARG A 131 -6.94 -12.35 4.20
C ARG A 131 -8.40 -12.59 3.81
N GLU A 132 -8.71 -12.40 2.53
CA GLU A 132 -10.01 -12.74 1.97
C GLU A 132 -10.12 -14.26 1.74
N GLY A 133 -11.29 -14.83 2.05
CA GLY A 133 -11.60 -16.23 1.77
C GLY A 133 -10.80 -17.28 2.56
N ALA A 134 -9.87 -16.86 3.42
CA ALA A 134 -9.07 -17.74 4.27
C ALA A 134 -8.62 -17.04 5.56
N PRO A 135 -8.42 -17.76 6.67
CA PRO A 135 -7.85 -17.18 7.88
C PRO A 135 -6.41 -16.69 7.63
N GLY A 136 -6.09 -15.56 8.25
CA GLY A 136 -4.76 -14.98 8.25
C GLY A 136 -4.79 -13.48 8.03
N LYS A 137 -3.60 -12.93 7.83
CA LYS A 137 -3.39 -11.52 7.52
C LYS A 137 -2.39 -11.34 6.38
N LEU A 138 -2.47 -10.16 5.78
CA LEU A 138 -1.58 -9.63 4.77
C LEU A 138 -0.98 -8.34 5.35
N ILE A 139 0.34 -8.24 5.39
CA ILE A 139 1.05 -6.98 5.59
C ILE A 139 1.56 -6.52 4.23
N TRP A 140 1.25 -5.29 3.85
CA TRP A 140 1.67 -4.71 2.57
C TRP A 140 2.53 -3.47 2.81
N ALA A 141 3.45 -3.18 1.89
CA ALA A 141 4.38 -2.06 1.94
C ALA A 141 4.70 -1.56 0.53
N HIS A 142 4.68 -0.25 0.32
CA HIS A 142 5.00 0.37 -0.97
C HIS A 142 6.41 0.95 -0.94
N LEU A 143 7.15 0.70 -2.03
CA LEU A 143 8.47 1.28 -2.28
C LEU A 143 8.50 1.97 -3.63
N GLY A 144 9.33 2.99 -3.74
CA GLY A 144 9.49 3.77 -4.96
C GLY A 144 9.11 5.23 -4.79
N ALA A 145 9.38 6.01 -5.83
CA ALA A 145 8.95 7.39 -5.90
C ALA A 145 7.42 7.41 -5.90
N LEU A 146 6.85 8.06 -4.88
CA LEU A 146 5.43 8.36 -4.89
C LEU A 146 5.12 9.21 -6.11
N VAL A 147 3.88 9.14 -6.57
CA VAL A 147 3.39 9.92 -7.71
C VAL A 147 3.70 11.43 -7.49
N SER A 148 3.77 11.88 -6.24
CA SER A 148 4.19 13.22 -5.79
C SER A 148 5.61 13.66 -6.19
N ASP A 149 6.53 12.72 -6.43
CA ASP A 149 7.92 13.06 -6.83
C ASP A 149 8.03 13.37 -8.34
N ARG A 150 6.90 13.28 -9.08
CA ARG A 150 6.76 13.77 -10.46
C ARG A 150 6.05 15.12 -10.45
N ALA A 151 6.57 16.09 -11.22
CA ALA A 151 6.00 17.44 -11.33
C ALA A 151 4.54 17.48 -11.82
N ASP A 152 4.06 16.41 -12.43
CA ASP A 152 2.74 16.32 -13.06
C ASP A 152 1.63 15.90 -12.09
N TYR A 153 1.92 15.65 -10.81
CA TYR A 153 0.94 15.15 -9.83
C TYR A 153 0.96 15.89 -8.50
N CYS A 154 -0.15 15.77 -7.76
CA CYS A 154 -0.31 16.39 -6.46
C CYS A 154 0.60 15.74 -5.39
N THR A 155 1.27 16.58 -4.61
CA THR A 155 2.14 16.17 -3.50
C THR A 155 1.45 16.15 -2.14
N ALA A 156 0.16 16.45 -2.08
CA ALA A 156 -0.57 16.53 -0.82
C ALA A 156 -0.67 15.14 -0.17
N ASP A 157 -0.27 15.06 1.09
CA ASP A 157 -0.40 13.88 1.93
C ASP A 157 -0.88 14.28 3.33
N ASP A 158 -1.51 13.35 4.03
CA ASP A 158 -1.83 13.52 5.44
C ASP A 158 -2.00 12.16 6.15
N ARG A 159 -1.93 12.16 7.48
CA ARG A 159 -2.33 11.04 8.31
C ARG A 159 -3.83 11.10 8.59
N LEU A 160 -4.46 9.94 8.55
CA LEU A 160 -5.88 9.85 8.87
C LEU A 160 -6.11 10.15 10.37
N GLY A 161 -6.64 11.34 10.67
CA GLY A 161 -6.98 11.72 12.03
C GLY A 161 -8.04 10.79 12.66
N LEU A 162 -8.02 10.64 13.99
CA LEU A 162 -8.83 9.66 14.73
C LEU A 162 -10.34 9.73 14.42
N ASN A 163 -10.88 10.94 14.25
CA ASN A 163 -12.30 11.14 13.91
C ASN A 163 -12.64 10.58 12.52
N LEU A 164 -11.75 10.74 11.56
CA LEU A 164 -11.92 10.21 10.20
C LEU A 164 -11.69 8.70 10.19
N ALA A 165 -10.67 8.21 10.90
CA ALA A 165 -10.42 6.77 11.06
C ALA A 165 -11.63 6.04 11.67
N THR A 166 -12.28 6.63 12.67
CA THR A 166 -13.50 6.08 13.28
C THR A 166 -14.65 6.01 12.27
N ARG A 167 -14.79 7.01 11.39
CA ARG A 167 -15.80 6.99 10.32
C ARG A 167 -15.50 5.93 9.27
N VAL A 168 -14.24 5.80 8.84
CA VAL A 168 -13.82 4.74 7.88
C VAL A 168 -14.10 3.36 8.47
N LEU A 169 -13.79 3.15 9.75
CA LEU A 169 -14.10 1.92 10.46
C LEU A 169 -15.59 1.57 10.44
N ALA A 170 -16.45 2.57 10.70
CA ALA A 170 -17.90 2.37 10.65
C ALA A 170 -18.39 2.00 9.25
N LEU A 171 -17.77 2.56 8.20
CA LEU A 171 -18.09 2.24 6.81
C LEU A 171 -17.63 0.83 6.43
N GLY A 172 -16.47 0.38 6.92
CA GLY A 172 -15.88 -0.94 6.67
C GLY A 172 -16.36 -2.05 7.61
N GLY A 173 -17.50 -1.91 8.28
CA GLY A 173 -18.05 -2.96 9.16
C GLY A 173 -17.27 -3.18 10.46
N GLY A 174 -16.44 -2.23 10.89
CA GLY A 174 -15.70 -2.26 12.15
C GLY A 174 -14.32 -2.94 12.08
N ALA A 175 -13.88 -3.39 10.91
CA ALA A 175 -12.58 -4.02 10.73
C ALA A 175 -11.54 -3.01 10.22
N ALA A 176 -10.62 -2.56 11.10
CA ALA A 176 -9.22 -2.19 10.80
C ALA A 176 -8.59 -1.35 11.95
N PRO A 177 -7.93 -1.97 12.94
CA PRO A 177 -7.23 -1.24 14.00
C PRO A 177 -6.09 -0.32 13.48
N ASP A 178 -5.66 -0.49 12.23
CA ASP A 178 -4.48 0.16 11.66
C ASP A 178 -4.77 1.43 10.85
N LEU A 179 -6.05 1.82 10.74
CA LEU A 179 -6.46 3.04 10.02
C LEU A 179 -5.97 4.33 10.69
N VAL A 180 -5.71 4.32 11.99
CA VAL A 180 -5.38 5.52 12.79
C VAL A 180 -3.98 6.08 12.49
N ALA A 181 -3.13 5.32 11.79
CA ALA A 181 -1.77 5.75 11.41
C ALA A 181 -1.53 5.77 9.90
N HIS A 182 -2.56 5.55 9.09
CA HIS A 182 -2.44 5.42 7.65
C HIS A 182 -2.13 6.77 7.00
N LYS A 183 -1.02 6.84 6.25
CA LYS A 183 -0.70 7.98 5.42
C LYS A 183 -1.49 7.89 4.11
N VAL A 184 -2.28 8.90 3.84
CA VAL A 184 -3.11 9.02 2.64
C VAL A 184 -2.45 10.01 1.69
N LEU A 185 -2.30 9.63 0.42
CA LEU A 185 -1.69 10.46 -0.62
C LEU A 185 -2.74 10.90 -1.63
N CYS A 186 -2.62 12.13 -2.12
CA CYS A 186 -3.40 12.55 -3.28
C CYS A 186 -2.83 11.91 -4.55
N PHE A 187 -3.71 11.34 -5.38
CA PHE A 187 -3.32 10.69 -6.64
C PHE A 187 -3.67 11.51 -7.88
N LEU A 188 -4.17 12.74 -7.73
CA LEU A 188 -4.60 13.57 -8.86
C LEU A 188 -3.44 14.27 -9.57
N GLU A 189 -3.59 14.54 -10.86
CA GLU A 189 -2.67 15.38 -11.64
C GLU A 189 -2.57 16.79 -11.03
N PHE A 190 -1.40 17.41 -11.18
CA PHE A 190 -1.10 18.72 -10.66
C PHE A 190 -2.04 19.79 -11.24
N GLY A 191 -2.60 20.65 -10.38
CA GLY A 191 -3.46 21.76 -10.80
C GLY A 191 -4.92 21.40 -11.07
N HIS A 192 -5.42 20.27 -10.57
CA HIS A 192 -6.84 19.95 -10.70
C HIS A 192 -7.72 21.03 -10.01
N PRO A 193 -8.82 21.47 -10.65
CA PRO A 193 -9.59 22.65 -10.22
C PRO A 193 -10.54 22.43 -9.03
N GLY A 194 -10.41 21.33 -8.29
CA GLY A 194 -11.25 20.97 -7.14
C GLY A 194 -10.44 20.63 -5.88
N GLY A 195 -11.07 19.98 -4.90
CA GLY A 195 -10.38 19.48 -3.72
C GLY A 195 -9.68 18.14 -3.98
N HIS A 196 -8.52 17.94 -3.39
CA HIS A 196 -7.71 16.73 -3.41
C HIS A 196 -8.43 15.48 -2.90
N PHE A 197 -8.04 14.32 -3.46
CA PHE A 197 -8.56 13.02 -3.06
C PHE A 197 -7.46 11.99 -2.87
N GLY A 198 -7.54 11.23 -1.79
CA GLY A 198 -6.62 10.13 -1.52
C GLY A 198 -7.34 8.87 -1.07
N LEU A 199 -6.87 7.72 -1.56
CA LEU A 199 -7.44 6.43 -1.20
C LEU A 199 -7.05 6.08 0.24
N VAL A 200 -8.04 5.79 1.08
CA VAL A 200 -7.83 5.41 2.48
C VAL A 200 -7.89 3.91 2.64
N TYR A 201 -8.85 3.31 1.95
CA TYR A 201 -9.19 1.91 2.11
C TYR A 201 -9.92 1.46 0.85
N ASP A 202 -9.54 0.31 0.29
CA ASP A 202 -9.94 -0.06 -1.06
C ASP A 202 -10.89 -1.27 -1.13
N HIS A 203 -11.38 -1.73 0.03
CA HIS A 203 -12.22 -2.91 0.11
C HIS A 203 -13.33 -2.81 1.17
N LEU A 204 -14.52 -2.38 0.79
CA LEU A 204 -15.70 -2.46 1.66
C LEU A 204 -16.37 -3.84 1.56
N GLU A 205 -16.67 -4.47 2.70
CA GLU A 205 -17.51 -5.67 2.75
C GLU A 205 -19.00 -5.30 2.59
N GLY A 206 -19.76 -6.05 1.77
CA GLY A 206 -21.21 -5.92 1.63
C GLY A 206 -21.69 -5.40 0.27
N ALA A 207 -22.97 -5.00 0.18
CA ALA A 207 -23.66 -4.64 -1.06
C ALA A 207 -23.13 -3.36 -1.76
N ALA A 208 -22.18 -2.66 -1.13
CA ALA A 208 -21.50 -1.48 -1.65
C ALA A 208 -20.00 -1.78 -1.82
N ALA A 209 -19.68 -2.83 -2.59
CA ALA A 209 -18.30 -3.10 -3.00
C ALA A 209 -17.73 -1.83 -3.67
N GLY A 210 -16.68 -1.29 -3.08
CA GLY A 210 -16.12 0.00 -3.46
C GLY A 210 -15.01 0.43 -2.52
N ALA A 211 -14.44 1.60 -2.81
CA ALA A 211 -13.34 2.17 -2.07
C ALA A 211 -13.78 3.36 -1.19
N VAL A 212 -13.09 3.52 -0.07
CA VAL A 212 -13.18 4.65 0.83
C VAL A 212 -12.07 5.64 0.51
N TRP A 213 -12.48 6.86 0.23
CA TRP A 213 -11.61 7.95 -0.15
C TRP A 213 -11.70 9.09 0.84
N MET A 214 -10.64 9.86 0.89
CA MET A 214 -10.50 11.06 1.69
C MET A 214 -10.55 12.25 0.76
N ARG A 215 -11.33 13.28 1.11
CA ARG A 215 -11.46 14.52 0.34
C ARG A 215 -10.99 15.71 1.17
N TRP A 216 -10.25 16.64 0.55
CA TRP A 216 -9.89 17.92 1.14
C TRP A 216 -9.74 19.05 0.12
N GLY A 217 -10.17 20.27 0.45
CA GLY A 217 -10.06 21.44 -0.44
C GLY A 217 -8.66 22.08 -0.41
N ASP A 218 -8.20 22.47 0.78
CA ASP A 218 -7.10 23.45 0.92
C ASP A 218 -5.91 22.89 1.74
N GLY A 219 -5.59 21.62 1.54
CA GLY A 219 -4.47 20.95 2.22
C GLY A 219 -4.78 20.33 3.59
N THR A 220 -6.03 20.37 4.07
CA THR A 220 -6.43 19.67 5.32
C THR A 220 -7.61 18.71 5.12
N PRO A 221 -7.50 17.45 5.57
CA PRO A 221 -8.55 16.43 5.60
C PRO A 221 -9.92 16.93 6.04
N ALA A 222 -10.92 16.92 5.15
CA ALA A 222 -12.25 17.46 5.47
C ALA A 222 -13.31 16.35 5.66
N SER A 223 -13.28 15.30 4.84
CA SER A 223 -14.29 14.24 4.90
C SER A 223 -13.83 12.91 4.29
N VAL A 224 -14.59 11.87 4.60
CA VAL A 224 -14.49 10.53 4.01
C VAL A 224 -15.67 10.34 3.08
N ALA A 225 -15.43 9.80 1.89
CA ALA A 225 -16.44 9.44 0.91
C ALA A 225 -16.32 7.95 0.54
N VAL A 226 -17.46 7.27 0.39
CA VAL A 226 -17.52 5.94 -0.21
C VAL A 226 -17.91 6.09 -1.65
N LEU A 227 -17.14 5.49 -2.54
CA LEU A 227 -17.38 5.56 -3.96
C LEU A 227 -17.71 4.14 -4.43
N ALA A 228 -19.00 3.81 -4.32
CA ALA A 228 -19.55 2.49 -4.64
C ALA A 228 -19.50 2.16 -6.14
N ASP A 229 -19.37 3.19 -6.97
CA ASP A 229 -19.21 3.11 -8.42
C ASP A 229 -17.73 3.16 -8.84
N CYS A 230 -16.80 3.18 -7.88
CA CYS A 230 -15.37 3.21 -8.13
C CYS A 230 -14.82 1.78 -8.21
N PRO A 231 -14.43 1.27 -9.39
CA PRO A 231 -13.77 -0.03 -9.54
C PRO A 231 -12.33 -0.04 -9.00
N ALA A 232 -11.87 1.02 -8.34
CA ALA A 232 -10.51 1.13 -7.83
C ALA A 232 -10.31 0.32 -6.56
N HIS A 233 -9.45 -0.69 -6.64
CA HIS A 233 -8.97 -1.44 -5.47
C HIS A 233 -7.60 -0.93 -4.99
N GLY A 234 -7.20 0.28 -5.39
CA GLY A 234 -5.85 0.81 -5.13
C GLY A 234 -5.53 2.00 -6.02
N PRO A 235 -4.53 2.84 -5.67
CA PRO A 235 -4.00 3.84 -6.61
C PRO A 235 -3.33 3.18 -7.84
N ASP A 236 -2.95 1.91 -7.71
CA ASP A 236 -2.16 1.16 -8.68
C ASP A 236 -2.96 0.14 -9.49
N ASP A 237 -4.28 0.02 -9.25
CA ASP A 237 -5.14 -0.85 -10.05
C ASP A 237 -5.28 -0.28 -11.47
N THR A 238 -4.99 -1.11 -12.46
CA THR A 238 -5.08 -0.76 -13.89
C THR A 238 -6.50 -0.34 -14.30
N GLY A 239 -7.51 -0.77 -13.55
CA GLY A 239 -8.92 -0.38 -13.67
C GLY A 239 -9.39 0.63 -12.63
N ALA A 240 -8.53 1.11 -11.72
CA ALA A 240 -8.91 2.11 -10.74
C ALA A 240 -9.29 3.42 -11.42
N CYS A 241 -10.45 3.95 -11.04
CA CYS A 241 -10.91 5.29 -11.39
C CYS A 241 -10.06 6.45 -10.83
N SER A 242 -8.81 6.18 -10.44
CA SER A 242 -7.95 7.05 -9.66
C SER A 242 -7.18 8.10 -10.47
N LEU A 243 -7.34 8.19 -11.81
CA LEU A 243 -6.49 9.10 -12.62
C LEU A 243 -7.19 9.86 -13.76
N PHE A 244 -8.52 9.98 -13.75
CA PHE A 244 -9.22 10.20 -15.01
C PHE A 244 -9.54 11.65 -15.38
N SER A 245 -8.71 12.15 -16.29
CA SER A 245 -9.15 12.94 -17.44
C SER A 245 -9.66 12.07 -18.62
N GLY A 246 -9.84 10.74 -18.48
CA GLY A 246 -10.06 9.83 -19.63
C GLY A 246 -10.90 8.56 -19.44
N HIS A 247 -11.69 8.42 -18.37
CA HIS A 247 -12.64 7.31 -18.20
C HIS A 247 -14.04 7.81 -18.54
N VAL A 248 -14.78 6.98 -19.28
CA VAL A 248 -16.07 7.37 -19.88
C VAL A 248 -17.22 7.35 -18.86
N GLY A 249 -17.01 6.83 -17.64
CA GLY A 249 -18.02 6.82 -16.59
C GLY A 249 -17.94 8.07 -15.70
N ARG A 250 -19.07 8.78 -15.59
CA ARG A 250 -19.24 9.87 -14.62
C ARG A 250 -19.38 9.28 -13.22
N HIS A 251 -18.58 9.78 -12.28
CA HIS A 251 -18.67 9.36 -10.89
C HIS A 251 -19.62 10.20 -10.07
N SER A 252 -20.12 9.62 -8.98
CA SER A 252 -20.98 10.30 -8.00
C SER A 252 -20.42 11.64 -7.48
N TRP A 253 -19.09 11.81 -7.40
CA TRP A 253 -18.45 13.08 -7.00
C TRP A 253 -18.56 14.23 -8.00
N GLU A 254 -18.86 13.94 -9.28
CA GLU A 254 -18.94 14.96 -10.34
C GLU A 254 -20.27 15.73 -10.32
N TRP A 255 -21.22 15.30 -9.49
CA TRP A 255 -22.55 15.89 -9.37
C TRP A 255 -22.69 16.85 -8.16
N ASP A 256 -21.66 16.93 -7.32
CA ASP A 256 -21.62 17.82 -6.14
C ASP A 256 -20.89 19.16 -6.44
N PHE A 257 -20.70 19.51 -7.73
CA PHE A 257 -20.09 20.77 -8.20
C PHE A 257 -20.99 21.48 -9.23
#